data_AF-A0A1F0NM54-F1
#
_entry.id   AF-A0A1F0NM54-F1
#
_cell.length_a   1.000
_cell.length_b   1.000
_cell.length_c   1.000
_cell.angle_alpha   90.00
_cell.angle_beta   90.00
_cell.angle_gamma   90.00
#
_symmetry.space_group_name_H-M   'P 1'
#
loop_
_entity.id
_entity.type
_entity.pdbx_description
1 polymer ?
#
loop_
_entity_poly.entity_id
_entity_poly.type
_entity_poly.pdbx_seq_one_letter_code
_entity_poly.pdbx_strand_id
1 'polypeptide(L)'
;MKINQNDRKRKFFGQISFEYEHNANSKLTEKDFRESVIQRIKDYCKNEEDRYHIIFHDKDLKDDGSSKPLHAHFYIDFKHAHTYISVFKALSISREQNLEFVRSSIKACRYLTHRKERNMEEHKFPYEVSEVISSENTNYIYDIMGKIKNHSKEKSDNGLEIDDYCLELSYLISEEGLLTTEAKQQLFEQFTQRIAQKAWNSNKRQFEENRQEYIHKEFIRMSKGERNHTGIYIQAEGGTGKSYLARLLAEERDRLGAHTPSINKKRFDLGSGYKGEKTIVINELDASCGMTFRELFQILEPDSATQLSSRFKDAYIINDLTIITNSDSYWDWCDSWFGKKNKEYHQLMRRIRFVIKMIHDEKNKVIKIELWNYTATRDLKEKAKQAFKKLETYTLNSVENEEEFRKIASDILERIKKEKNIDSKRKVITTDSTDQSECSDN
;
A
#
# COMPACT_ATOMS: atom_id res chain seq x y z
N MET A 1 -4.46 3.41 -36.87
CA MET A 1 -3.16 2.89 -37.34
C MET A 1 -3.45 2.13 -38.63
N LYS A 2 -2.92 2.53 -39.79
CA LYS A 2 -3.18 1.81 -41.05
C LYS A 2 -2.54 0.42 -40.97
N ILE A 3 -3.31 -0.63 -41.23
CA ILE A 3 -2.80 -2.01 -41.26
C ILE A 3 -1.90 -2.14 -42.49
N ASN A 4 -0.68 -2.67 -42.33
CA ASN A 4 0.15 -3.02 -43.46
C ASN A 4 -0.39 -4.33 -44.07
N GLN A 5 -0.89 -4.24 -45.31
CA GLN A 5 -1.55 -5.36 -46.00
C GLN A 5 -0.66 -6.59 -46.23
N ASN A 6 0.67 -6.41 -46.17
CA ASN A 6 1.65 -7.49 -46.32
C ASN A 6 2.04 -8.16 -44.99
N ASP A 7 1.59 -7.64 -43.85
CA ASP A 7 1.87 -8.24 -42.56
C ASP A 7 1.24 -9.62 -42.46
N ARG A 8 2.02 -10.57 -41.93
CA ARG A 8 1.59 -11.94 -41.71
C ARG A 8 1.23 -12.18 -40.25
N LYS A 9 0.01 -12.66 -40.01
CA LYS A 9 -0.45 -13.08 -38.68
C LYS A 9 -1.20 -14.41 -38.79
N ARG A 10 -1.38 -15.06 -37.66
CA ARG A 10 -2.16 -16.30 -37.58
C ARG A 10 -3.62 -16.05 -37.24
N LYS A 11 -3.90 -14.96 -36.53
CA LYS A 11 -5.21 -14.72 -35.91
C LYS A 11 -5.89 -13.51 -36.52
N PHE A 12 -7.10 -13.76 -37.03
CA PHE A 12 -7.92 -12.79 -37.72
C PHE A 12 -9.32 -12.76 -37.12
N PHE A 13 -9.89 -11.57 -37.09
CA PHE A 13 -11.29 -11.37 -36.79
C PHE A 13 -11.87 -10.47 -37.88
N GLY A 14 -13.08 -10.77 -38.33
CA GLY A 14 -13.68 -9.97 -39.39
C GLY A 14 -15.18 -10.10 -39.49
N GLN A 15 -15.72 -9.34 -40.44
CA GLN A 15 -17.14 -9.24 -40.74
C GLN A 15 -17.38 -9.31 -42.25
N ILE A 16 -18.38 -10.09 -42.66
CA ILE A 16 -18.88 -10.16 -44.04
C ILE A 16 -20.34 -9.73 -44.03
N SER A 17 -20.75 -8.79 -44.88
CA SER A 17 -22.11 -8.24 -44.87
C SER A 17 -22.91 -8.74 -46.06
N PHE A 18 -24.13 -9.19 -45.81
CA PHE A 18 -25.08 -9.58 -46.84
C PHE A 18 -25.43 -8.41 -47.77
N GLU A 19 -25.61 -7.20 -47.22
CA GLU A 19 -26.02 -6.01 -47.99
C GLU A 19 -25.04 -5.70 -49.12
N TYR A 20 -23.72 -5.79 -48.87
CA TYR A 20 -22.73 -5.52 -49.93
C TYR A 20 -22.75 -6.59 -51.03
N GLU A 21 -22.93 -7.87 -50.66
CA GLU A 21 -22.96 -8.96 -51.64
C GLU A 21 -24.29 -8.99 -52.42
N HIS A 22 -25.41 -8.69 -51.76
CA HIS A 22 -26.73 -8.59 -52.38
C HIS A 22 -26.84 -7.39 -53.31
N ASN A 23 -26.24 -6.25 -52.96
CA ASN A 23 -26.16 -5.09 -53.87
C ASN A 23 -25.34 -5.39 -55.14
N ALA A 24 -24.37 -6.30 -55.06
CA ALA A 24 -23.61 -6.78 -56.22
C ALA A 24 -24.35 -7.87 -57.02
N ASN A 25 -25.22 -8.66 -56.36
CA ASN A 25 -26.04 -9.69 -56.98
C ASN A 25 -27.42 -9.77 -56.29
N SER A 26 -28.41 -9.08 -56.86
CA SER A 26 -29.77 -8.99 -56.30
C SER A 26 -30.55 -10.31 -56.26
N LYS A 27 -30.03 -11.38 -56.87
CA LYS A 27 -30.59 -12.74 -56.79
C LYS A 27 -30.07 -13.54 -55.59
N LEU A 28 -29.05 -13.04 -54.88
CA LEU A 28 -28.47 -13.71 -53.72
C LEU A 28 -29.46 -13.71 -52.55
N THR A 29 -29.90 -14.89 -52.12
CA THR A 29 -30.74 -15.01 -50.92
C THR A 29 -29.89 -15.04 -49.65
N GLU A 30 -30.50 -14.76 -48.49
CA GLU A 30 -29.79 -14.89 -47.20
C GLU A 30 -29.29 -16.33 -46.95
N LYS A 31 -30.02 -17.33 -47.45
CA LYS A 31 -29.62 -18.73 -47.36
C LYS A 31 -28.35 -18.98 -48.17
N ASP A 32 -28.32 -18.53 -49.43
CA ASP A 32 -27.15 -18.64 -50.30
C ASP A 32 -25.94 -17.92 -49.69
N PHE A 33 -26.18 -16.77 -49.05
CA PHE A 33 -25.14 -16.02 -48.35
C PHE A 33 -24.56 -16.81 -47.17
N ARG A 34 -25.41 -17.35 -46.28
CA ARG A 34 -24.95 -18.13 -45.12
C ARG A 34 -24.14 -19.34 -45.57
N GLU A 35 -24.63 -20.09 -46.55
CA GLU A 35 -23.95 -21.25 -47.11
C GLU A 35 -22.61 -20.85 -47.76
N SER A 36 -22.58 -19.78 -48.56
CA SER A 36 -21.37 -19.24 -49.20
C SER A 36 -20.31 -18.82 -48.20
N VAL A 37 -20.69 -18.11 -47.12
CA VAL A 37 -19.73 -17.68 -46.09
C VAL A 37 -19.10 -18.88 -45.37
N ILE A 38 -19.92 -19.85 -44.95
CA ILE A 38 -19.43 -21.07 -44.31
C ILE A 38 -18.48 -21.81 -45.24
N GLN A 39 -18.86 -21.97 -46.51
CA GLN A 39 -18.04 -22.68 -47.49
C GLN A 39 -16.71 -21.97 -47.76
N ARG A 40 -16.71 -20.64 -47.95
CA ARG A 40 -15.49 -19.85 -48.14
C ARG A 40 -14.50 -20.01 -46.99
N ILE A 41 -14.99 -19.98 -45.75
CA ILE A 41 -14.12 -20.13 -44.57
C ILE A 41 -13.60 -21.57 -44.46
N LYS A 42 -14.45 -22.58 -44.69
CA LYS A 42 -14.03 -23.99 -44.74
C LYS A 42 -12.99 -24.26 -45.81
N ASP A 43 -13.21 -23.78 -47.03
CA ASP A 43 -12.30 -23.96 -48.16
C ASP A 43 -10.96 -23.26 -47.96
N TYR A 44 -10.94 -22.18 -47.18
CA TYR A 44 -9.71 -21.46 -46.89
C TYR A 44 -8.93 -22.07 -45.71
N CYS A 45 -9.62 -22.61 -44.71
CA CYS A 45 -9.04 -23.33 -43.56
C CYS A 45 -8.74 -24.79 -43.91
N LYS A 46 -7.75 -25.01 -44.79
CA LYS A 46 -7.41 -26.34 -45.34
C LYS A 46 -6.57 -27.21 -44.40
N ASN A 47 -5.90 -26.63 -43.40
CA ASN A 47 -5.08 -27.41 -42.49
C ASN A 47 -5.94 -27.97 -41.35
N GLU A 48 -5.70 -29.23 -40.96
CA GLU A 48 -6.43 -29.87 -39.87
C GLU A 48 -6.28 -29.15 -38.52
N GLU A 49 -5.24 -28.32 -38.35
CA GLU A 49 -5.03 -27.49 -37.16
C GLU A 49 -5.55 -26.04 -37.30
N ASP A 50 -6.11 -25.66 -38.45
CA ASP A 50 -6.77 -24.35 -38.59
C ASP A 50 -8.06 -24.35 -37.78
N ARG A 51 -8.26 -23.32 -36.97
CA ARG A 51 -9.45 -23.20 -36.11
C ARG A 51 -10.28 -22.01 -36.53
N TYR A 52 -11.60 -22.17 -36.62
CA TYR A 52 -12.50 -21.05 -36.89
C TYR A 52 -13.78 -21.09 -36.05
N HIS A 53 -14.36 -19.91 -35.86
CA HIS A 53 -15.70 -19.71 -35.32
C HIS A 53 -16.44 -18.70 -36.20
N ILE A 54 -17.69 -18.98 -36.52
CA ILE A 54 -18.56 -18.13 -37.35
C ILE A 54 -19.88 -17.97 -36.62
N ILE A 55 -20.44 -16.77 -36.64
CA ILE A 55 -21.80 -16.50 -36.20
C ILE A 55 -22.45 -15.52 -37.15
N PHE A 56 -23.76 -15.66 -37.35
CA PHE A 56 -24.55 -14.75 -38.16
C PHE A 56 -25.38 -13.85 -37.26
N HIS A 57 -25.25 -12.55 -37.46
CA HIS A 57 -26.01 -11.55 -36.74
C HIS A 57 -27.13 -11.02 -37.63
N ASP A 58 -28.36 -11.21 -37.19
CA ASP A 58 -29.60 -10.78 -37.84
C ASP A 58 -30.54 -9.98 -36.91
N LYS A 59 -30.15 -9.81 -35.63
CA LYS A 59 -30.95 -9.14 -34.58
C LYS A 59 -30.31 -7.85 -34.07
N ASP A 60 -29.14 -7.46 -34.57
CA ASP A 60 -28.47 -6.24 -34.13
C ASP A 60 -29.19 -4.98 -34.61
N LEU A 61 -29.08 -3.90 -33.82
CA LEU A 61 -29.68 -2.60 -34.14
C LEU A 61 -28.61 -1.59 -34.59
N LYS A 62 -29.02 -0.65 -35.44
CA LYS A 62 -28.29 0.57 -35.75
C LYS A 62 -28.52 1.61 -34.65
N ASP A 63 -27.74 2.67 -34.68
CA ASP A 63 -27.82 3.77 -33.70
C ASP A 63 -29.19 4.50 -33.75
N ASP A 64 -29.89 4.42 -34.89
CA ASP A 64 -31.25 4.94 -35.08
C ASP A 64 -32.36 3.97 -34.61
N GLY A 65 -32.00 2.81 -34.06
CA GLY A 65 -32.93 1.77 -33.61
C GLY A 65 -33.46 0.85 -34.70
N SER A 66 -33.10 1.05 -35.98
CA SER A 66 -33.47 0.14 -37.07
C SER A 66 -32.59 -1.11 -37.10
N SER A 67 -33.08 -2.22 -37.65
CA SER A 67 -32.29 -3.46 -37.75
C SER A 67 -31.08 -3.29 -38.68
N LYS A 68 -29.92 -3.78 -38.23
CA LYS A 68 -28.74 -3.94 -39.09
C LYS A 68 -28.99 -5.07 -40.09
N PRO A 69 -28.51 -4.92 -41.34
CA PRO A 69 -28.53 -6.01 -42.30
C PRO A 69 -27.77 -7.23 -41.80
N LEU A 70 -28.18 -8.42 -42.25
CA LEU A 70 -27.51 -9.68 -41.97
C LEU A 70 -26.00 -9.57 -42.23
N HIS A 71 -25.19 -10.00 -41.26
CA HIS A 71 -23.75 -10.06 -41.42
C HIS A 71 -23.16 -11.23 -40.63
N ALA A 72 -22.06 -11.79 -41.13
CA ALA A 72 -21.33 -12.85 -40.47
C ALA A 72 -20.11 -12.27 -39.76
N HIS A 73 -19.96 -12.53 -38.46
CA HIS A 73 -18.69 -12.36 -37.78
C HIS A 73 -17.92 -13.67 -37.75
N PHE A 74 -16.60 -13.59 -37.90
CA PHE A 74 -15.74 -14.75 -37.82
C PHE A 74 -14.45 -14.48 -37.03
N TYR A 75 -13.96 -15.53 -36.39
CA TYR A 75 -12.61 -15.62 -35.84
C TYR A 75 -11.89 -16.79 -36.52
N ILE A 76 -10.66 -16.58 -36.97
CA ILE A 76 -9.81 -17.65 -37.52
C ILE A 76 -8.44 -17.60 -36.84
N ASP A 77 -7.94 -18.77 -36.45
CA ASP A 77 -6.57 -19.02 -35.94
C ASP A 77 -5.90 -20.07 -36.82
N PHE A 78 -5.14 -19.61 -37.80
CA PHE A 78 -4.42 -20.47 -38.74
C PHE A 78 -3.23 -21.15 -38.05
N LYS A 79 -2.88 -22.35 -38.49
CA LYS A 79 -1.62 -23.03 -38.12
C LYS A 79 -0.41 -22.21 -38.56
N HIS A 80 -0.44 -21.72 -39.80
CA HIS A 80 0.61 -20.91 -40.40
C HIS A 80 0.17 -19.44 -40.56
N ALA A 81 1.12 -18.52 -40.64
CA ALA A 81 0.76 -17.10 -40.75
C ALA A 81 0.33 -16.74 -42.19
N HIS A 82 -0.82 -16.10 -42.34
CA HIS A 82 -1.37 -15.59 -43.60
C HIS A 82 -1.18 -14.07 -43.68
N THR A 83 -1.03 -13.54 -44.90
CA THR A 83 -1.02 -12.08 -45.11
C THR A 83 -2.44 -11.53 -44.98
N TYR A 84 -2.56 -10.29 -44.48
CA TYR A 84 -3.84 -9.60 -44.41
C TYR A 84 -4.57 -9.59 -45.76
N ILE A 85 -3.87 -9.25 -46.84
CA ILE A 85 -4.46 -9.19 -48.18
C ILE A 85 -4.93 -10.55 -48.70
N SER A 86 -4.28 -11.65 -48.29
CA SER A 86 -4.70 -12.99 -48.70
C SER A 86 -6.03 -13.37 -48.06
N VAL A 87 -6.18 -13.14 -46.75
CA VAL A 87 -7.43 -13.39 -46.03
C VAL A 87 -8.55 -12.49 -46.55
N PHE A 88 -8.24 -11.20 -46.73
CA PHE A 88 -9.19 -10.20 -47.25
C PHE A 88 -9.80 -10.59 -48.59
N LYS A 89 -8.96 -11.00 -49.55
CA LYS A 89 -9.39 -11.43 -50.89
C LYS A 89 -10.10 -12.78 -50.86
N ALA A 90 -9.54 -13.78 -50.17
CA ALA A 90 -10.09 -15.13 -50.16
C ALA A 90 -11.50 -15.18 -49.57
N LEU A 91 -11.77 -14.38 -48.54
CA LEU A 91 -13.10 -14.32 -47.91
C LEU A 91 -14.03 -13.28 -48.55
N SER A 92 -13.58 -12.58 -49.60
CA SER A 92 -14.33 -11.52 -50.30
C SER A 92 -14.87 -10.44 -49.37
N ILE A 93 -14.01 -9.95 -48.47
CA ILE A 93 -14.39 -8.93 -47.48
C ILE A 93 -14.52 -7.58 -48.19
N SER A 94 -15.64 -6.89 -47.96
CA SER A 94 -15.98 -5.68 -48.74
C SER A 94 -15.18 -4.43 -48.37
N ARG A 95 -14.71 -4.32 -47.13
CA ARG A 95 -14.01 -3.13 -46.61
C ARG A 95 -12.85 -3.54 -45.70
N GLU A 96 -11.71 -2.87 -45.81
CA GLU A 96 -10.53 -3.14 -44.96
C GLU A 96 -10.85 -3.02 -43.45
N GLN A 97 -11.77 -2.13 -43.08
CA GLN A 97 -12.19 -1.96 -41.68
C GLN A 97 -12.88 -3.20 -41.10
N ASN A 98 -13.35 -4.11 -41.96
CA ASN A 98 -14.05 -5.33 -41.57
C ASN A 98 -13.10 -6.52 -41.36
N LEU A 99 -11.79 -6.32 -41.44
CA LEU A 99 -10.80 -7.35 -41.11
C LEU A 99 -9.72 -6.75 -40.20
N GLU A 100 -9.41 -7.44 -39.12
CA GLU A 100 -8.40 -7.03 -38.16
C GLU A 100 -7.52 -8.20 -37.68
N PHE A 101 -6.32 -7.85 -37.19
CA PHE A 101 -5.47 -8.81 -36.50
C PHE A 101 -5.88 -8.94 -35.04
N VAL A 102 -6.03 -10.18 -34.57
CA VAL A 102 -6.47 -10.44 -33.20
C VAL A 102 -5.29 -10.43 -32.23
N ARG A 103 -5.37 -9.55 -31.22
CA ARG A 103 -4.44 -9.55 -30.08
C ARG A 103 -4.86 -10.52 -28.98
N SER A 104 -6.17 -10.65 -28.72
CA SER A 104 -6.72 -11.50 -27.67
C SER A 104 -7.81 -12.38 -28.24
N SER A 105 -7.52 -13.68 -28.35
CA SER A 105 -8.48 -14.70 -28.84
C SER A 105 -9.74 -14.72 -27.99
N ILE A 106 -9.61 -14.67 -26.65
CA ILE A 106 -10.75 -14.71 -25.73
C ILE A 106 -11.69 -13.51 -25.98
N LYS A 107 -11.15 -12.29 -26.11
CA LYS A 107 -11.97 -11.11 -26.38
C LYS A 107 -12.66 -11.18 -27.74
N ALA A 108 -11.95 -11.64 -28.78
CA ALA A 108 -12.49 -11.80 -30.12
C ALA A 108 -13.61 -12.86 -30.14
N CYS A 109 -13.39 -14.03 -29.51
CA CYS A 109 -14.39 -15.08 -29.41
C CYS A 109 -15.62 -14.61 -28.60
N ARG A 110 -15.45 -13.93 -27.45
CA ARG A 110 -16.57 -13.37 -26.68
C ARG A 110 -17.37 -12.31 -27.45
N TYR A 111 -16.71 -11.58 -28.36
CA TYR A 111 -17.38 -10.60 -29.21
C TYR A 111 -18.41 -11.24 -30.15
N LEU A 112 -18.18 -12.46 -30.63
CA LEU A 112 -19.10 -13.19 -31.52
C LEU A 112 -20.51 -13.33 -30.91
N THR A 113 -20.64 -13.54 -29.60
CA THR A 113 -21.96 -13.69 -28.95
C THR A 113 -22.42 -12.43 -28.23
N HIS A 114 -21.69 -11.32 -28.38
CA HIS A 114 -21.90 -10.06 -27.63
C HIS A 114 -21.91 -10.22 -26.10
N ARG A 115 -21.30 -11.28 -25.57
CA ARG A 115 -21.19 -11.53 -24.13
C ARG A 115 -19.97 -10.80 -23.56
N LYS A 116 -20.13 -9.54 -23.13
CA LYS A 116 -19.14 -8.79 -22.34
C LYS A 116 -19.61 -8.58 -20.90
N GLU A 117 -18.68 -8.66 -19.95
CA GLU A 117 -18.94 -8.66 -18.50
C GLU A 117 -19.39 -7.33 -17.89
N ARG A 118 -19.37 -6.17 -18.59
CA ARG A 118 -19.72 -4.89 -17.92
C ARG A 118 -20.44 -3.82 -18.74
N ASN A 119 -20.53 -3.90 -20.06
CA ASN A 119 -21.26 -2.91 -20.88
C ASN A 119 -21.81 -3.65 -22.10
N MET A 120 -23.09 -4.05 -22.07
CA MET A 120 -23.80 -4.32 -23.31
C MET A 120 -23.99 -2.96 -23.99
N GLU A 121 -23.31 -2.73 -25.10
CA GLU A 121 -23.59 -1.55 -25.93
C GLU A 121 -25.07 -1.64 -26.35
N GLU A 122 -25.84 -0.57 -26.13
CA GLU A 122 -27.33 -0.54 -26.17
C GLU A 122 -27.97 -1.06 -27.48
N HIS A 123 -27.17 -1.33 -28.52
CA HIS A 123 -27.60 -1.73 -29.86
C HIS A 123 -27.13 -3.13 -30.29
N LYS A 124 -26.53 -3.92 -29.38
CA LYS A 124 -26.00 -5.27 -29.67
C LYS A 124 -26.87 -6.37 -29.07
N PHE A 125 -27.34 -7.30 -29.89
CA PHE A 125 -28.16 -8.43 -29.42
C PHE A 125 -27.26 -9.54 -28.85
N PRO A 126 -27.52 -10.09 -27.65
CA PRO A 126 -26.76 -11.21 -27.10
C PRO A 126 -27.19 -12.53 -27.77
N TYR A 127 -26.27 -13.19 -28.49
CA TYR A 127 -26.54 -14.47 -29.17
C TYR A 127 -26.18 -15.68 -28.30
N GLU A 128 -26.79 -16.83 -28.61
CA GLU A 128 -26.47 -18.09 -27.94
C GLU A 128 -25.18 -18.72 -28.46
N VAL A 129 -24.46 -19.38 -27.55
CA VAL A 129 -23.20 -20.09 -27.86
C VAL A 129 -23.45 -21.22 -28.87
N SER A 130 -24.63 -21.84 -28.84
CA SER A 130 -25.04 -22.87 -29.80
C SER A 130 -25.26 -22.35 -31.23
N GLU A 131 -25.40 -21.03 -31.41
CA GLU A 131 -25.50 -20.40 -32.74
C GLU A 131 -24.12 -20.24 -33.41
N VAL A 132 -23.03 -20.51 -32.69
CA VAL A 132 -21.66 -20.41 -33.22
C VAL A 132 -21.25 -21.70 -33.94
N ILE A 133 -20.95 -21.56 -35.22
CA ILE A 133 -20.44 -22.63 -36.07
C ILE A 133 -18.92 -22.67 -35.92
N SER A 134 -18.38 -23.82 -35.50
CA SER A 134 -16.95 -23.98 -35.22
C SER A 134 -16.33 -25.10 -36.06
N SER A 135 -15.02 -25.04 -36.29
CA SER A 135 -14.27 -26.19 -36.81
C SER A 135 -14.27 -27.36 -35.83
N GLU A 136 -14.18 -28.59 -36.34
CA GLU A 136 -14.29 -29.82 -35.52
C GLU A 136 -13.17 -29.97 -34.47
N ASN A 137 -12.01 -29.38 -34.74
CA ASN A 137 -10.82 -29.41 -33.90
C ASN A 137 -10.83 -28.39 -32.74
N THR A 138 -11.94 -27.67 -32.51
CA THR A 138 -12.02 -26.63 -31.48
C THR A 138 -13.36 -26.64 -30.75
N ASN A 139 -13.40 -26.00 -29.59
CA ASN A 139 -14.62 -25.85 -28.80
C ASN A 139 -14.75 -24.39 -28.36
N TYR A 140 -15.80 -23.74 -28.87
CA TYR A 140 -16.04 -22.32 -28.65
C TYR A 140 -16.19 -21.96 -27.16
N ILE A 141 -16.78 -22.83 -26.33
CA ILE A 141 -16.93 -22.62 -24.89
C ILE A 141 -15.55 -22.50 -24.22
N TYR A 142 -14.62 -23.40 -24.54
CA TYR A 142 -13.26 -23.33 -23.99
C TYR A 142 -12.50 -22.09 -24.47
N ASP A 143 -12.71 -21.65 -25.71
CA ASP A 143 -12.05 -20.46 -26.27
C ASP A 143 -12.59 -19.14 -25.66
N ILE A 144 -13.85 -19.08 -25.20
CA ILE A 144 -14.41 -17.91 -24.49
C ILE A 144 -14.13 -17.91 -22.98
N MET A 145 -13.96 -19.09 -22.37
CA MET A 145 -13.57 -19.24 -20.97
C MET A 145 -12.06 -18.98 -20.78
N GLY A 146 -11.26 -19.25 -21.82
CA GLY A 146 -9.81 -19.27 -21.73
C GLY A 146 -9.31 -20.52 -21.02
N LYS A 147 -8.04 -20.88 -21.22
CA LYS A 147 -7.37 -21.79 -20.28
C LYS A 147 -7.45 -21.10 -18.92
N ILE A 148 -8.10 -21.71 -17.93
CA ILE A 148 -7.88 -21.39 -16.52
C ILE A 148 -6.37 -21.26 -16.41
N LYS A 149 -5.86 -20.05 -16.13
CA LYS A 149 -4.42 -19.86 -15.94
C LYS A 149 -4.02 -20.98 -15.00
N ASN A 150 -3.00 -21.75 -15.34
CA ASN A 150 -2.42 -22.70 -14.40
C ASN A 150 -2.02 -21.90 -13.16
N HIS A 151 -2.94 -21.75 -12.20
CA HIS A 151 -2.61 -21.40 -10.83
C HIS A 151 -1.63 -22.50 -10.44
N SER A 152 -0.48 -22.10 -9.92
CA SER A 152 0.43 -23.09 -9.39
C SER A 152 -0.37 -23.88 -8.37
N LYS A 153 -0.45 -25.21 -8.53
CA LYS A 153 -1.02 -26.10 -7.50
C LYS A 153 -0.16 -26.14 -6.22
N GLU A 154 0.94 -25.38 -6.21
CA GLU A 154 1.76 -25.16 -5.04
C GLU A 154 0.95 -24.39 -4.01
N LYS A 155 0.92 -24.95 -2.81
CA LYS A 155 0.20 -24.42 -1.67
C LYS A 155 1.21 -24.03 -0.61
N SER A 156 0.90 -23.00 0.16
CA SER A 156 1.60 -22.69 1.40
C SER A 156 1.46 -23.85 2.40
N ASP A 157 2.22 -23.81 3.50
CA ASP A 157 2.12 -24.77 4.59
C ASP A 157 0.68 -24.83 5.16
N ASN A 158 -0.03 -23.70 5.11
CA ASN A 158 -1.42 -23.56 5.54
C ASN A 158 -2.44 -24.00 4.48
N GLY A 159 -1.98 -24.54 3.34
CA GLY A 159 -2.84 -25.08 2.29
C GLY A 159 -3.44 -24.05 1.33
N LEU A 160 -3.04 -22.78 1.43
CA LEU A 160 -3.53 -21.69 0.57
C LEU A 160 -2.80 -21.68 -0.77
N GLU A 161 -3.53 -21.43 -1.84
CA GLU A 161 -2.92 -21.17 -3.14
C GLU A 161 -2.25 -19.79 -3.13
N ILE A 162 -1.31 -19.57 -4.06
CA ILE A 162 -0.48 -18.35 -4.10
C ILE A 162 -1.31 -17.05 -4.12
N ASP A 163 -2.45 -17.05 -4.80
CA ASP A 163 -3.29 -15.85 -4.92
C ASP A 163 -4.06 -15.57 -3.62
N ASP A 164 -4.57 -16.62 -2.95
CA ASP A 164 -5.21 -16.50 -1.64
C ASP A 164 -4.21 -16.07 -0.56
N TYR A 165 -2.99 -16.60 -0.60
CA TYR A 165 -1.93 -16.17 0.30
C TYR A 165 -1.53 -14.71 0.08
N CYS A 166 -1.51 -14.23 -1.17
CA CYS A 166 -1.29 -12.81 -1.46
C CYS A 166 -2.44 -11.93 -0.94
N LEU A 167 -3.67 -12.44 -0.91
CA LEU A 167 -4.81 -11.74 -0.33
C LEU A 167 -4.71 -11.69 1.19
N GLU A 168 -4.29 -12.78 1.85
CA GLU A 168 -4.01 -12.81 3.29
C GLU A 168 -2.93 -11.79 3.66
N LEU A 169 -1.80 -11.77 2.94
CA LEU A 169 -0.75 -10.76 3.13
C LEU A 169 -1.27 -9.34 2.93
N SER A 170 -2.15 -9.13 1.94
CA SER A 170 -2.78 -7.83 1.70
C SER A 170 -3.59 -7.36 2.91
N TYR A 171 -4.34 -8.27 3.53
CA TYR A 171 -5.09 -8.03 4.76
C TYR A 171 -4.14 -7.73 5.93
N LEU A 172 -3.14 -8.56 6.19
CA LEU A 172 -2.18 -8.35 7.28
C LEU A 172 -1.42 -7.01 7.15
N ILE A 173 -1.11 -6.58 5.94
CA ILE A 173 -0.45 -5.27 5.71
C ILE A 173 -1.40 -4.11 6.05
N SER A 174 -2.65 -4.16 5.58
CA SER A 174 -3.62 -3.06 5.73
C SER A 174 -4.21 -2.97 7.13
N GLU A 175 -4.47 -4.11 7.77
CA GLU A 175 -5.16 -4.18 9.06
C GLU A 175 -4.19 -4.30 10.24
N GLU A 176 -3.13 -5.11 10.10
CA GLU A 176 -2.19 -5.40 11.20
C GLU A 176 -0.83 -4.69 11.04
N GLY A 177 -0.64 -3.95 9.94
CA GLY A 177 0.58 -3.19 9.69
C GLY A 177 1.81 -4.06 9.43
N LEU A 178 1.63 -5.26 8.85
CA LEU A 178 2.73 -6.09 8.33
C LEU A 178 3.62 -5.28 7.39
N LEU A 179 4.94 -5.43 7.50
CA LEU A 179 5.87 -4.74 6.60
C LEU A 179 5.85 -5.41 5.23
N THR A 180 6.00 -4.61 4.18
CA THR A 180 6.10 -5.16 2.81
C THR A 180 7.33 -6.05 2.64
N THR A 181 8.40 -5.81 3.40
CA THR A 181 9.60 -6.65 3.45
C THR A 181 9.33 -8.00 4.13
N GLU A 182 8.53 -8.02 5.19
CA GLU A 182 8.13 -9.26 5.87
C GLU A 182 7.16 -10.05 5.00
N ALA A 183 6.19 -9.40 4.36
CA ALA A 183 5.30 -10.04 3.40
C ALA A 183 6.08 -10.68 2.25
N LYS A 184 7.14 -10.01 1.78
CA LYS A 184 8.07 -10.59 0.80
C LYS A 184 8.79 -11.81 1.37
N GLN A 185 9.33 -11.72 2.59
CA GLN A 185 10.01 -12.84 3.23
C GLN A 185 9.08 -14.06 3.36
N GLN A 186 7.87 -13.86 3.89
CA GLN A 186 6.86 -14.90 4.02
C GLN A 186 6.50 -15.54 2.67
N LEU A 187 6.38 -14.76 1.59
CA LEU A 187 6.19 -15.34 0.25
C LEU A 187 7.33 -16.28 -0.17
N PHE A 188 8.57 -15.93 0.14
CA PHE A 188 9.76 -16.71 -0.23
C PHE A 188 9.99 -17.91 0.70
N GLU A 189 9.47 -17.87 1.92
CA GLU A 189 9.45 -19.00 2.84
C GLU A 189 8.38 -20.03 2.46
N GLN A 190 7.22 -19.57 1.99
CA GLN A 190 6.07 -20.42 1.70
C GLN A 190 6.03 -20.99 0.28
N PHE A 191 6.77 -20.40 -0.66
CA PHE A 191 6.73 -20.82 -2.07
C PHE A 191 8.12 -20.85 -2.70
N THR A 192 8.26 -21.65 -3.75
CA THR A 192 9.47 -21.69 -4.56
C THR A 192 9.86 -20.29 -5.06
N GLN A 193 11.17 -20.03 -5.11
CA GLN A 193 11.74 -18.72 -5.45
C GLN A 193 11.11 -18.08 -6.71
N ARG A 194 10.83 -18.88 -7.75
CA ARG A 194 10.25 -18.39 -9.00
C ARG A 194 8.79 -17.96 -8.85
N ILE A 195 7.98 -18.72 -8.11
CA ILE A 195 6.57 -18.42 -7.87
C ILE A 195 6.46 -17.22 -6.92
N ALA A 196 7.19 -17.24 -5.81
CA ALA A 196 7.28 -16.12 -4.87
C ALA A 196 7.68 -14.81 -5.56
N GLN A 197 8.73 -14.83 -6.40
CA GLN A 197 9.20 -13.65 -7.13
C GLN A 197 8.16 -13.12 -8.12
N LYS A 198 7.43 -14.01 -8.81
CA LYS A 198 6.36 -13.62 -9.75
C LYS A 198 5.16 -13.01 -9.01
N ALA A 199 4.75 -13.62 -7.90
CA ALA A 199 3.68 -13.12 -7.04
C ALA A 199 4.05 -11.74 -6.46
N TRP A 200 5.26 -11.60 -5.93
CA TRP A 200 5.79 -10.33 -5.45
C TRP A 200 5.74 -9.23 -6.53
N ASN A 201 6.26 -9.50 -7.72
CA ASN A 201 6.27 -8.50 -8.80
C ASN A 201 4.86 -8.08 -9.23
N SER A 202 3.88 -8.98 -9.12
CA SER A 202 2.49 -8.72 -9.50
C SER A 202 1.74 -7.92 -8.42
N ASN A 203 2.06 -8.16 -7.15
CA ASN A 203 1.33 -7.59 -6.00
C ASN A 203 2.05 -6.45 -5.27
N LYS A 204 3.34 -6.19 -5.57
CA LYS A 204 4.17 -5.19 -4.87
C LYS A 204 3.49 -3.83 -4.73
N ARG A 205 2.89 -3.31 -5.80
CA ARG A 205 2.20 -2.02 -5.77
C ARG A 205 1.00 -2.03 -4.81
N GLN A 206 0.21 -3.11 -4.82
CA GLN A 206 -0.91 -3.26 -3.91
C GLN A 206 -0.44 -3.33 -2.45
N PHE A 207 0.64 -4.06 -2.17
CA PHE A 207 1.23 -4.12 -0.83
C PHE A 207 1.73 -2.75 -0.35
N GLU A 208 2.32 -1.94 -1.24
CA GLU A 208 2.71 -0.56 -0.93
C GLU A 208 1.49 0.34 -0.68
N GLU A 209 0.41 0.20 -1.46
CA GLU A 209 -0.84 0.94 -1.27
C GLU A 209 -1.52 0.56 0.06
N ASN A 210 -1.65 -0.73 0.37
CA ASN A 210 -2.19 -1.22 1.64
C ASN A 210 -1.37 -0.73 2.84
N ARG A 211 -0.05 -0.61 2.67
CA ARG A 211 0.81 -0.06 3.73
C ARG A 211 0.48 1.41 4.01
N GLN A 212 0.22 2.20 2.96
CA GLN A 212 -0.19 3.59 3.13
C GLN A 212 -1.59 3.69 3.75
N GLU A 213 -2.49 2.77 3.40
CA GLU A 213 -3.82 2.67 4.02
C GLU A 213 -3.73 2.42 5.53
N TYR A 214 -2.91 1.47 5.96
CA TYR A 214 -2.65 1.22 7.39
C TYR A 214 -2.15 2.50 8.09
N ILE A 215 -1.15 3.19 7.54
CA ILE A 215 -0.62 4.42 8.11
C ILE A 215 -1.70 5.51 8.20
N HIS A 216 -2.53 5.64 7.17
CA HIS A 216 -3.62 6.60 7.17
C HIS A 216 -4.69 6.29 8.22
N LYS A 217 -5.06 5.01 8.37
CA LYS A 217 -6.00 4.52 9.39
C LYS A 217 -5.49 4.79 10.79
N GLU A 218 -4.22 4.45 11.05
CA GLU A 218 -3.57 4.74 12.33
C GLU A 218 -3.52 6.25 12.61
N PHE A 219 -3.21 7.07 11.60
CA PHE A 219 -3.22 8.53 11.74
C PHE A 219 -4.60 9.07 12.12
N ILE A 220 -5.67 8.58 11.48
CA ILE A 220 -7.05 8.96 11.83
C ILE A 220 -7.36 8.57 13.28
N ARG A 221 -7.01 7.33 13.70
CA ARG A 221 -7.20 6.87 15.08
C ARG A 221 -6.47 7.79 16.06
N MET A 222 -5.19 8.04 15.82
CA MET A 222 -4.35 8.89 16.68
C MET A 222 -4.79 10.36 16.69
N SER A 223 -5.34 10.87 15.59
CA SER A 223 -5.88 12.24 15.52
C SER A 223 -7.12 12.42 16.41
N LYS A 224 -7.84 11.33 16.73
CA LYS A 224 -9.03 11.33 17.60
C LYS A 224 -8.71 11.26 19.10
N GLY A 225 -7.45 11.44 19.50
CA GLY A 225 -7.05 11.42 20.91
C GLY A 225 -6.37 10.11 21.35
N GLU A 226 -6.19 9.15 20.44
CA GLU A 226 -5.66 7.82 20.76
C GLU A 226 -4.14 7.70 20.49
N ARG A 227 -3.43 8.82 20.33
CA ARG A 227 -1.98 8.79 20.04
C ARG A 227 -1.16 8.27 21.21
N ASN A 228 -1.53 8.63 22.44
CA ASN A 228 -0.82 8.25 23.67
C ASN A 228 0.70 8.50 23.60
N HIS A 229 1.12 9.58 22.94
CA HIS A 229 2.51 9.86 22.63
C HIS A 229 3.37 10.09 23.88
N THR A 230 4.63 9.69 23.79
CA THR A 230 5.65 9.83 24.85
C THR A 230 6.89 10.52 24.29
N GLY A 231 7.29 11.63 24.90
CA GLY A 231 8.60 12.23 24.69
C GLY A 231 9.63 11.72 25.70
N ILE A 232 10.79 11.31 25.20
CA ILE A 232 11.99 10.99 25.97
C ILE A 232 13.11 11.95 25.54
N TYR A 233 13.82 12.52 26.51
CA TYR A 233 15.04 13.28 26.26
C TYR A 233 16.25 12.58 26.86
N ILE A 234 17.27 12.30 26.06
CA ILE A 234 18.52 11.67 26.48
C ILE A 234 19.62 12.72 26.45
N GLN A 235 20.15 13.04 27.63
CA GLN A 235 21.32 13.90 27.78
C GLN A 235 22.57 13.08 28.11
N ALA A 236 23.65 13.36 27.40
CA ALA A 236 24.97 12.83 27.70
C ALA A 236 26.06 13.61 26.96
N GLU A 237 27.28 13.61 27.50
CA GLU A 237 28.44 14.09 26.75
C GLU A 237 28.67 13.29 25.46
N GLY A 238 29.50 13.85 24.57
CA GLY A 238 29.92 13.15 23.35
C GLY A 238 30.61 11.83 23.69
N GLY A 239 30.30 10.76 22.96
CA GLY A 239 30.94 9.45 23.15
C GLY A 239 30.31 8.55 24.22
N THR A 240 29.36 9.04 25.03
CA THR A 240 28.70 8.23 26.09
C THR A 240 27.65 7.23 25.56
N GLY A 241 27.35 7.23 24.26
CA GLY A 241 26.42 6.28 23.64
C GLY A 241 24.94 6.72 23.60
N LYS A 242 24.63 8.01 23.74
CA LYS A 242 23.23 8.52 23.75
C LYS A 242 22.41 8.16 22.49
N SER A 243 22.98 8.35 21.31
CA SER A 243 22.33 7.99 20.05
C SER A 243 22.23 6.47 19.89
N TYR A 244 23.15 5.73 20.51
CA TYR A 244 23.10 4.27 20.50
C TYR A 244 21.96 3.75 21.39
N LEU A 245 21.83 4.26 22.62
CA LEU A 245 20.69 3.96 23.48
C LEU A 245 19.36 4.32 22.80
N ALA A 246 19.28 5.47 22.13
CA ALA A 246 18.08 5.87 21.39
C ALA A 246 17.71 4.87 20.28
N ARG A 247 18.70 4.36 19.53
CA ARG A 247 18.50 3.31 18.52
C ARG A 247 17.98 2.02 19.17
N LEU A 248 18.61 1.55 20.24
CA LEU A 248 18.22 0.32 20.93
C LEU A 248 16.80 0.42 21.51
N LEU A 249 16.45 1.54 22.15
CA LEU A 249 15.08 1.79 22.62
C LEU A 249 14.04 1.72 21.50
N ALA A 250 14.40 2.11 20.28
CA ALA A 250 13.49 2.04 19.14
C ALA A 250 13.36 0.61 18.60
N GLU A 251 14.47 -0.12 18.48
CA GLU A 251 14.51 -1.50 17.98
C GLU A 251 13.84 -2.50 18.94
N GLU A 252 14.05 -2.36 20.25
CA GLU A 252 13.38 -3.21 21.26
C GLU A 252 11.86 -2.95 21.32
N ARG A 253 11.42 -1.80 20.82
CA ARG A 253 10.02 -1.38 20.88
C ARG A 253 9.23 -1.79 19.65
N ASP A 254 9.80 -1.63 18.47
CA ASP A 254 9.11 -1.89 17.20
C ASP A 254 10.09 -2.40 16.14
N ARG A 255 9.63 -3.36 15.34
CA ARG A 255 10.40 -4.00 14.26
C ARG A 255 10.95 -3.05 13.20
N LEU A 256 10.34 -1.87 13.02
CA LEU A 256 10.89 -0.85 12.12
C LEU A 256 12.04 -0.05 12.73
N GLY A 257 12.27 -0.17 14.03
CA GLY A 257 13.21 0.66 14.77
C GLY A 257 12.73 2.11 14.80
N ALA A 258 13.60 3.02 14.34
CA ALA A 258 13.37 4.46 14.37
C ALA A 258 13.39 5.10 12.99
N HIS A 259 12.46 6.04 12.77
CA HIS A 259 12.66 7.08 11.79
C HIS A 259 13.63 8.12 12.36
N THR A 260 14.67 8.48 11.60
CA THR A 260 15.64 9.51 11.98
C THR A 260 15.56 10.66 10.99
N PRO A 261 14.84 11.75 11.32
CA PRO A 261 14.73 12.93 10.48
C PRO A 261 16.09 13.55 10.18
N SER A 262 16.23 14.10 8.97
CA SER A 262 17.42 14.88 8.62
C SER A 262 17.31 16.29 9.17
N ILE A 263 18.30 16.71 9.96
CA ILE A 263 18.42 18.08 10.46
C ILE A 263 19.53 18.78 9.65
N ASN A 264 19.18 19.83 8.92
CA ASN A 264 20.16 20.77 8.40
C ASN A 264 20.00 22.09 9.17
N LYS A 265 21.08 22.83 9.42
CA LYS A 265 21.13 24.06 10.25
C LYS A 265 20.09 25.14 9.93
N LYS A 266 19.40 25.05 8.79
CA LYS A 266 18.34 25.99 8.39
C LYS A 266 16.95 25.37 8.31
N ARG A 267 16.83 24.04 8.35
CA ARG A 267 15.57 23.34 8.06
C ARG A 267 15.53 21.94 8.69
N PHE A 268 14.41 21.65 9.33
CA PHE A 268 14.05 20.35 9.86
C PHE A 268 13.03 19.67 8.92
N ASP A 269 13.29 18.45 8.43
CA ASP A 269 12.34 17.68 7.61
C ASP A 269 12.00 16.36 8.29
N LEU A 270 10.79 16.32 8.86
CA LEU A 270 10.26 15.17 9.58
C LEU A 270 9.73 14.07 8.67
N GLY A 271 9.24 14.41 7.49
CA GLY A 271 8.45 13.47 6.67
C GLY A 271 9.27 12.68 5.67
N SER A 272 10.40 13.21 5.22
CA SER A 272 11.20 12.56 4.17
C SER A 272 11.68 11.17 4.60
N GLY A 273 11.23 10.14 3.88
CA GLY A 273 11.64 8.75 4.11
C GLY A 273 10.86 8.01 5.21
N TYR A 274 9.85 8.64 5.81
CA TYR A 274 8.99 8.02 6.83
C TYR A 274 8.17 6.85 6.25
N LYS A 275 8.18 5.70 6.93
CA LYS A 275 7.50 4.45 6.53
C LYS A 275 6.45 3.97 7.52
N GLY A 276 6.05 4.84 8.45
CA GLY A 276 5.10 4.50 9.52
C GLY A 276 5.78 3.98 10.77
N GLU A 277 7.02 4.39 11.05
CA GLU A 277 7.73 4.05 12.27
C GLU A 277 7.00 4.63 13.49
N LYS A 278 6.82 3.80 14.53
CA LYS A 278 6.20 4.22 15.79
C LYS A 278 7.12 5.08 16.64
N THR A 279 8.43 5.02 16.39
CA THR A 279 9.45 5.76 17.11
C THR A 279 10.16 6.73 16.16
N ILE A 280 10.27 7.98 16.58
CA ILE A 280 11.12 8.99 15.92
C ILE A 280 12.30 9.30 16.83
N VAL A 281 13.52 9.21 16.30
CA VAL A 281 14.75 9.63 16.98
C VAL A 281 15.27 10.91 16.34
N ILE A 282 15.37 11.99 17.11
CA ILE A 282 15.87 13.28 16.64
C ILE A 282 17.21 13.55 17.35
N ASN A 283 18.31 13.36 16.62
CA ASN A 283 19.66 13.53 17.17
C ASN A 283 20.09 15.00 17.15
N GLU A 284 20.64 15.47 18.27
CA GLU A 284 21.14 16.84 18.46
C GLU A 284 20.08 17.90 18.08
N LEU A 285 18.83 17.69 18.50
CA LEU A 285 17.78 18.68 18.30
C LEU A 285 18.03 19.89 19.20
N ASP A 286 18.07 21.08 18.64
CA ASP A 286 18.18 22.34 19.39
C ASP A 286 17.30 23.44 18.79
N ALA A 287 17.16 24.56 19.50
CA ALA A 287 16.34 25.70 19.08
C ALA A 287 16.88 26.42 17.82
N SER A 288 18.08 26.10 17.33
CA SER A 288 18.67 26.68 16.11
C SER A 288 18.26 25.96 14.82
N CYS A 289 17.55 24.82 14.91
CA CYS A 289 17.14 24.01 13.74
C CYS A 289 16.14 24.67 12.77
N GLY A 290 15.69 25.90 13.05
CA GLY A 290 14.76 26.66 12.22
C GLY A 290 13.28 26.34 12.47
N MET A 291 12.97 25.50 13.45
CA MET A 291 11.62 25.18 13.91
C MET A 291 11.19 26.12 15.05
N THR A 292 9.91 26.47 15.09
CA THR A 292 9.30 27.23 16.19
C THR A 292 8.93 26.31 17.37
N PHE A 293 8.84 26.86 18.58
CA PHE A 293 8.39 26.08 19.75
C PHE A 293 6.96 25.51 19.59
N ARG A 294 6.11 26.14 18.77
CA ARG A 294 4.75 25.66 18.48
C ARG A 294 4.77 24.40 17.61
N GLU A 295 5.62 24.36 16.59
CA GLU A 295 5.83 23.16 15.77
C GLU A 295 6.41 22.02 16.62
N LEU A 296 7.35 22.32 17.53
CA LEU A 296 7.85 21.34 18.50
C LEU A 296 6.72 20.74 19.34
N PHE A 297 5.78 21.57 19.82
CA PHE A 297 4.64 21.09 20.60
C PHE A 297 3.69 20.21 19.79
N GLN A 298 3.46 20.52 18.52
CA GLN A 298 2.64 19.69 17.64
C GLN A 298 3.25 18.29 17.46
N ILE A 299 4.56 18.23 17.23
CA ILE A 299 5.29 16.96 17.08
C ILE A 299 5.19 16.12 18.35
N LEU A 300 5.31 16.77 19.52
CA LEU A 300 5.33 16.12 20.83
C LEU A 300 3.94 16.08 21.50
N GLU A 301 2.85 16.35 20.77
CA GLU A 301 1.52 16.39 21.35
C GLU A 301 1.10 14.98 21.82
N PRO A 302 0.77 14.78 23.13
CA PRO A 302 0.48 13.47 23.69
C PRO A 302 -0.78 12.83 23.10
N ASP A 303 -1.84 13.62 22.88
CA ASP A 303 -3.17 13.08 22.69
C ASP A 303 -3.53 12.95 21.20
N SER A 304 -3.25 13.97 20.39
CA SER A 304 -3.63 14.02 18.97
C SER A 304 -2.41 13.99 18.04
N ALA A 305 -2.46 13.18 17.00
CA ALA A 305 -1.57 13.33 15.85
C ALA A 305 -2.00 14.54 15.01
N THR A 306 -1.02 15.28 14.48
CA THR A 306 -1.26 16.41 13.58
C THR A 306 -0.56 16.17 12.25
N GLN A 307 -1.19 16.57 11.14
CA GLN A 307 -0.56 16.54 9.83
C GLN A 307 0.56 17.57 9.80
N LEU A 308 1.78 17.11 9.57
CA LEU A 308 2.95 17.98 9.46
C LEU A 308 3.23 18.21 7.98
N SER A 309 3.34 19.48 7.58
CA SER A 309 3.65 19.82 6.20
C SER A 309 5.02 19.27 5.81
N SER A 310 5.09 18.49 4.73
CA SER A 310 6.35 18.09 4.10
C SER A 310 6.46 18.70 2.71
N ARG A 311 7.69 18.96 2.26
CA ARG A 311 7.96 19.75 1.03
C ARG A 311 7.44 19.13 -0.26
N PHE A 312 7.26 17.82 -0.29
CA PHE A 312 6.97 17.09 -1.54
C PHE A 312 5.64 16.34 -1.50
N LYS A 313 5.24 15.86 -0.31
CA LYS A 313 3.97 15.18 -0.06
C LYS A 313 3.75 15.17 1.45
N ASP A 314 2.59 15.62 1.92
CA ASP A 314 2.27 15.52 3.34
C ASP A 314 2.41 14.08 3.82
N ALA A 315 3.11 13.91 4.95
CA ALA A 315 3.35 12.61 5.55
C ALA A 315 2.46 12.45 6.77
N TYR A 316 1.69 11.36 6.81
CA TYR A 316 0.91 10.97 7.99
C TYR A 316 1.86 10.39 9.04
N ILE A 317 2.27 11.21 10.00
CA ILE A 317 3.18 10.79 11.07
C ILE A 317 2.37 10.10 12.18
N ILE A 318 2.60 8.81 12.38
CA ILE A 318 1.88 7.94 13.33
C ILE A 318 2.75 7.53 14.52
N ASN A 319 3.77 8.33 14.84
CA ASN A 319 4.65 8.01 15.95
C ASN A 319 3.97 8.31 17.29
N ASP A 320 4.16 7.43 18.25
CA ASP A 320 3.71 7.54 19.65
C ASP A 320 4.91 7.53 20.63
N LEU A 321 6.14 7.48 20.10
CA LEU A 321 7.37 7.75 20.83
C LEU A 321 8.24 8.73 20.04
N THR A 322 8.73 9.76 20.72
CA THR A 322 9.81 10.62 20.21
C THR A 322 10.95 10.61 21.21
N ILE A 323 12.14 10.28 20.73
CA ILE A 323 13.39 10.32 21.49
C ILE A 323 14.23 11.46 20.95
N ILE A 324 14.59 12.39 21.82
CA ILE A 324 15.49 13.49 21.51
C ILE A 324 16.82 13.19 22.18
N THR A 325 17.93 13.33 21.45
CA THR A 325 19.27 13.25 22.05
C THR A 325 19.97 14.60 21.95
N ASN A 326 20.71 14.98 22.98
CA ASN A 326 21.51 16.21 22.97
C ASN A 326 22.63 16.11 24.04
N SER A 327 23.69 16.90 23.89
CA SER A 327 24.69 17.09 24.95
C SER A 327 24.24 18.03 26.06
N ASP A 328 23.38 18.99 25.76
CA ASP A 328 22.89 19.95 26.73
C ASP A 328 22.01 19.27 27.78
N SER A 329 22.06 19.80 29.00
CA SER A 329 21.12 19.38 30.03
C SER A 329 19.69 19.65 29.56
N TYR A 330 18.74 18.81 29.96
CA TYR A 330 17.33 18.99 29.60
C TYR A 330 16.81 20.40 29.94
N TRP A 331 17.34 21.00 31.01
CA TRP A 331 16.95 22.34 31.47
C TRP A 331 17.50 23.45 30.59
N ASP A 332 18.78 23.37 30.22
CA ASP A 332 19.41 24.36 29.35
C ASP A 332 18.79 24.29 27.94
N TRP A 333 18.54 23.06 27.48
CA TRP A 333 17.80 22.81 26.25
C TRP A 333 16.40 23.42 26.30
N CYS A 334 15.61 23.16 27.35
CA CYS A 334 14.28 23.78 27.52
C CYS A 334 14.37 25.31 27.51
N ASP A 335 15.35 25.88 28.23
CA ASP A 335 15.53 27.33 28.34
C ASP A 335 15.84 27.97 26.98
N SER A 336 16.57 27.25 26.11
CA SER A 336 16.87 27.70 24.74
C SER A 336 15.63 27.90 23.86
N TRP A 337 14.54 27.15 24.10
CA TRP A 337 13.31 27.23 23.31
C TRP A 337 12.37 28.38 23.70
N PHE A 338 12.38 28.82 24.97
CA PHE A 338 11.39 29.78 25.50
C PHE A 338 11.88 31.24 25.59
N GLY A 339 13.17 31.49 25.36
CA GLY A 339 13.75 32.83 25.48
C GLY A 339 13.55 33.46 26.88
N LYS A 340 13.54 34.80 26.97
CA LYS A 340 13.54 35.52 28.27
C LYS A 340 12.16 35.83 28.87
N LYS A 341 11.06 35.79 28.09
CA LYS A 341 9.78 36.42 28.50
C LYS A 341 8.60 35.47 28.76
N ASN A 342 8.54 34.28 28.14
CA ASN A 342 7.39 33.38 28.27
C ASN A 342 7.83 31.92 28.45
N LYS A 343 8.05 31.54 29.72
CA LYS A 343 8.53 30.20 30.08
C LYS A 343 7.36 29.24 30.34
N GLU A 344 6.85 28.61 29.29
CA GLU A 344 5.79 27.60 29.37
C GLU A 344 6.34 26.19 29.66
N TYR A 345 7.21 26.07 30.67
CA TYR A 345 7.89 24.81 30.98
C TYR A 345 6.94 23.63 31.17
N HIS A 346 5.80 23.86 31.84
CA HIS A 346 4.81 22.83 32.05
C HIS A 346 4.28 22.24 30.73
N GLN A 347 4.12 23.07 29.68
CA GLN A 347 3.68 22.62 28.36
C GLN A 347 4.72 21.71 27.70
N LEU A 348 6.02 22.00 27.81
CA LEU A 348 7.05 21.13 27.25
C LEU A 348 7.28 19.87 28.09
N MET A 349 7.30 19.99 29.41
CA MET A 349 7.60 18.88 30.33
C MET A 349 6.48 17.83 30.38
N ARG A 350 5.22 18.22 30.17
CA ARG A 350 4.13 17.24 30.02
C ARG A 350 4.22 16.44 28.71
N ARG A 351 4.92 16.97 27.70
CA ARG A 351 5.15 16.33 26.39
C ARG A 351 6.43 15.48 26.40
N ILE A 352 7.47 15.93 27.09
CA ILE A 352 8.71 15.18 27.36
C ILE A 352 8.75 14.80 28.84
N ARG A 353 8.01 13.74 29.17
CA ARG A 353 7.84 13.34 30.59
C ARG A 353 9.05 12.60 31.13
N PHE A 354 9.85 11.99 30.25
CA PHE A 354 10.98 11.17 30.65
C PHE A 354 12.30 11.81 30.24
N VAL A 355 13.24 11.81 31.17
CA VAL A 355 14.63 12.26 30.93
C VAL A 355 15.57 11.14 31.32
N ILE A 356 16.44 10.76 30.40
CA ILE A 356 17.53 9.82 30.63
C ILE A 356 18.82 10.62 30.72
N LYS A 357 19.54 10.46 31.82
CA LYS A 357 20.86 11.08 32.01
C LYS A 357 21.92 10.01 31.98
N MET A 358 22.86 10.11 31.03
CA MET A 358 24.01 9.21 30.98
C MET A 358 25.25 9.97 31.42
N ILE A 359 25.95 9.42 32.40
CA ILE A 359 27.08 10.07 33.08
C ILE A 359 28.23 9.09 33.16
N HIS A 360 29.42 9.50 32.73
CA HIS A 360 30.64 8.73 32.97
C HIS A 360 31.00 8.79 34.46
N ASP A 361 31.03 7.63 35.12
CA ASP A 361 31.62 7.48 36.44
C ASP A 361 33.10 7.10 36.26
N GLU A 362 33.96 8.11 36.22
CA GLU A 362 35.41 7.93 36.04
C GLU A 362 36.04 7.02 37.09
N LYS A 363 35.50 7.02 38.33
CA LYS A 363 36.06 6.23 39.43
C LYS A 363 35.82 4.74 39.24
N ASN A 364 34.61 4.39 38.83
CA ASN A 364 34.20 3.01 38.64
C ASN A 364 34.38 2.52 37.19
N LYS A 365 34.77 3.42 36.27
CA LYS A 365 34.90 3.17 34.82
C LYS A 365 33.62 2.59 34.20
N VAL A 366 32.48 3.09 34.63
CA VAL A 366 31.15 2.68 34.15
C VAL A 366 30.36 3.90 33.69
N ILE A 367 29.30 3.66 32.92
CA ILE A 367 28.32 4.68 32.57
C ILE A 367 27.10 4.48 33.45
N LYS A 368 26.75 5.52 34.23
CA LYS A 368 25.51 5.56 34.98
C LYS A 368 24.40 6.11 34.11
N ILE A 369 23.30 5.38 34.02
CA ILE A 369 22.12 5.77 33.25
C ILE A 369 20.98 5.97 34.24
N GLU A 370 20.57 7.22 34.45
CA GLU A 370 19.47 7.57 35.34
C GLU A 370 18.19 7.85 34.56
N LEU A 371 17.09 7.19 34.91
CA LEU A 371 15.77 7.46 34.37
C LEU A 371 14.98 8.36 35.32
N TRP A 372 14.48 9.48 34.81
CA TRP A 372 13.70 10.47 35.53
C TRP A 372 12.31 10.65 34.90
N ASN A 373 11.28 10.91 35.71
CA ASN A 373 9.90 11.13 35.26
C ASN A 373 9.30 12.42 35.82
N TYR A 374 8.60 13.16 34.97
CA TYR A 374 7.83 14.34 35.30
C TYR A 374 6.46 13.97 35.87
N THR A 375 6.25 14.28 37.15
CA THR A 375 5.09 13.81 37.93
C THR A 375 4.00 14.86 38.16
N ALA A 376 4.17 16.10 37.67
CA ALA A 376 3.18 17.14 37.90
C ALA A 376 1.92 16.91 37.05
N THR A 377 0.76 17.02 37.70
CA THR A 377 -0.57 16.92 37.07
C THR A 377 -1.24 18.28 36.83
N ARG A 378 -0.64 19.36 37.35
CA ARG A 378 -1.11 20.75 37.22
C ARG A 378 0.01 21.66 36.75
N ASP A 379 -0.35 22.84 36.27
CA ASP A 379 0.63 23.84 35.89
C ASP A 379 1.37 24.38 37.12
N LEU A 380 2.68 24.11 37.17
CA LEU A 380 3.58 24.58 38.22
C LEU A 380 4.40 25.81 37.80
N LYS A 381 4.15 26.36 36.60
CA LYS A 381 4.92 27.46 35.99
C LYS A 381 6.42 27.17 36.07
N GLU A 382 7.20 28.09 36.64
CA GLU A 382 8.65 27.95 36.80
C GLU A 382 9.08 26.81 37.73
N LYS A 383 8.21 26.40 38.68
CA LYS A 383 8.49 25.29 39.60
C LYS A 383 8.35 23.91 38.93
N ALA A 384 7.96 23.85 37.65
CA ALA A 384 7.85 22.59 36.91
C ALA A 384 9.17 21.78 36.94
N LYS A 385 10.33 22.44 36.92
CA LYS A 385 11.65 21.77 36.99
C LYS A 385 11.81 20.87 38.23
N GLN A 386 11.15 21.20 39.34
CA GLN A 386 11.25 20.46 40.61
C GLN A 386 10.38 19.19 40.65
N ALA A 387 9.49 18.98 39.67
CA ALA A 387 8.55 17.86 39.67
C ALA A 387 9.10 16.58 39.00
N PHE A 388 10.38 16.58 38.61
CA PHE A 388 11.06 15.38 38.13
C PHE A 388 11.53 14.53 39.30
N LYS A 389 11.19 13.24 39.26
CA LYS A 389 11.63 12.25 40.25
C LYS A 389 12.49 11.21 39.55
N LYS A 390 13.61 10.85 40.17
CA LYS A 390 14.42 9.72 39.71
C LYS A 390 13.64 8.43 39.97
N LEU A 391 13.49 7.63 38.93
CA LEU A 391 12.80 6.34 38.99
C LEU A 391 13.78 5.21 39.24
N GLU A 392 14.90 5.22 38.51
CA GLU A 392 15.83 4.10 38.49
C GLU A 392 17.23 4.57 38.06
N THR A 393 18.24 3.75 38.37
CA THR A 393 19.62 3.96 37.94
C THR A 393 20.19 2.63 37.49
N TYR A 394 20.68 2.60 36.26
CA TYR A 394 21.35 1.47 35.65
C TYR A 394 22.85 1.76 35.55
N THR A 395 23.63 0.70 35.50
CA THR A 395 25.09 0.78 35.30
C THR A 395 25.41 -0.01 34.05
N LEU A 396 26.16 0.59 33.14
CA LEU A 396 26.65 -0.03 31.92
C LEU A 396 28.19 -0.05 31.99
N ASN A 397 28.79 -1.23 31.87
CA ASN A 397 30.24 -1.37 31.94
C ASN A 397 30.95 -0.80 30.70
N SER A 398 30.40 -1.06 29.51
CA SER A 398 30.95 -0.57 28.24
C SER A 398 29.84 -0.37 27.22
N VAL A 399 29.99 0.68 26.41
CA VAL A 399 29.12 0.95 25.24
C VAL A 399 29.23 -0.16 24.20
N GLU A 400 30.34 -0.91 24.18
CA GLU A 400 30.56 -2.03 23.25
C GLU A 400 29.74 -3.28 23.62
N ASN A 401 29.25 -3.38 24.86
CA ASN A 401 28.41 -4.50 25.30
C ASN A 401 26.96 -4.30 24.89
N GLU A 402 26.64 -4.59 23.62
CA GLU A 402 25.29 -4.42 23.06
C GLU A 402 24.21 -5.19 23.83
N GLU A 403 24.51 -6.40 24.32
CA GLU A 403 23.54 -7.23 25.04
C GLU A 403 23.12 -6.60 26.38
N GLU A 404 24.09 -6.16 27.17
CA GLU A 404 23.84 -5.42 28.41
C GLU A 404 23.07 -4.11 28.12
N PHE A 405 23.42 -3.43 27.04
CA PHE A 405 22.78 -2.18 26.66
C PHE A 405 21.32 -2.38 26.19
N ARG A 406 21.05 -3.45 25.43
CA ARG A 406 19.69 -3.86 25.02
C ARG A 406 18.82 -4.25 26.21
N LYS A 407 19.41 -4.94 27.19
CA LYS A 407 18.72 -5.25 28.45
C LYS A 407 18.30 -3.97 29.18
N ILE A 408 19.23 -3.02 29.33
CA ILE A 408 18.93 -1.71 29.94
C ILE A 408 17.84 -0.97 29.15
N ALA A 409 17.90 -0.98 27.81
CA ALA A 409 16.87 -0.36 26.97
C ALA A 409 15.49 -1.00 27.19
N SER A 410 15.42 -2.32 27.27
CA SER A 410 14.19 -3.08 27.56
C SER A 410 13.63 -2.74 28.94
N ASP A 411 14.48 -2.74 29.97
CA ASP A 411 14.10 -2.41 31.35
C ASP A 411 13.54 -0.96 31.44
N ILE A 412 14.18 -0.01 30.74
CA ILE A 412 13.71 1.38 30.65
C ILE A 412 12.31 1.45 30.01
N LEU A 413 12.09 0.76 28.88
CA LEU A 413 10.78 0.75 28.21
C LEU A 413 9.69 0.15 29.11
N GLU A 414 10.00 -0.94 29.82
CA GLU A 414 9.07 -1.56 30.76
C GLU A 414 8.74 -0.62 31.92
N ARG A 415 9.76 0.06 32.48
CA ARG A 415 9.57 1.04 33.56
C ARG A 415 8.71 2.22 33.12
N ILE A 416 8.94 2.75 31.91
CA ILE A 416 8.13 3.82 31.32
C ILE A 416 6.67 3.37 31.15
N LYS A 417 6.45 2.16 30.63
CA LYS A 417 5.10 1.59 30.47
C LYS A 417 4.35 1.47 31.80
N LYS A 418 5.04 1.01 32.87
CA LYS A 418 4.48 0.93 34.23
C LYS A 418 4.05 2.31 34.74
N GLU A 419 4.87 3.34 34.57
CA GLU A 419 4.56 4.70 35.02
C GLU A 419 3.38 5.32 34.26
N LYS A 420 3.28 5.11 32.94
CA LYS A 420 2.12 5.54 32.15
C LYS A 420 0.80 4.89 32.62
N ASN A 421 0.86 3.62 33.00
CA ASN A 421 -0.30 2.90 33.55
C ASN A 421 -0.73 3.43 34.93
N ILE A 422 0.21 3.92 35.75
CA ILE A 422 -0.11 4.55 37.03
C ILE A 422 -0.80 5.90 36.80
N ASP A 423 -0.31 6.70 35.85
CA ASP A 423 -0.87 8.02 35.57
C ASP A 423 -2.27 7.95 34.93
N SER A 424 -2.52 6.98 34.06
CA SER A 424 -3.87 6.75 33.52
C SER A 424 -4.86 6.36 34.62
N LYS A 425 -4.48 5.46 35.53
CA LYS A 425 -5.31 5.12 36.71
C LYS A 425 -5.57 6.33 37.61
N ARG A 426 -4.57 7.18 37.84
CA ARG A 426 -4.75 8.43 38.62
C ARG A 426 -5.76 9.37 37.95
N LYS A 427 -5.71 9.52 36.62
CA LYS A 427 -6.68 10.35 35.88
C LYS A 427 -8.12 9.85 36.05
N VAL A 428 -8.34 8.53 35.94
CA VAL A 428 -9.67 7.90 36.10
C VAL A 428 -10.23 8.11 37.53
N ILE A 429 -9.40 7.89 38.54
CA ILE A 429 -9.83 8.09 39.95
C ILE A 429 -10.16 9.57 40.22
N THR A 430 -9.42 10.52 39.64
CA THR A 430 -9.72 11.95 39.82
C THR A 430 -11.01 12.39 39.12
N THR A 431 -11.42 11.73 38.04
CA THR A 431 -12.70 12.01 37.36
C THR A 431 -13.90 11.39 38.07
N ASP A 432 -13.71 10.25 38.74
CA ASP A 432 -14.76 9.61 39.55
C ASP A 432 -14.93 10.26 40.94
N SER A 433 -13.93 11.03 41.40
CA SER A 433 -13.89 11.67 42.73
C SER A 433 -14.50 13.09 42.76
N THR A 434 -15.06 13.60 41.66
CA THR A 434 -15.61 14.97 41.60
C THR A 434 -17.12 15.12 41.73
N ASP A 435 -17.86 14.04 42.04
CA ASP A 435 -19.28 14.13 42.41
C ASP A 435 -19.48 13.74 43.88
N GLN A 436 -19.17 14.66 44.80
CA GLN A 436 -19.83 14.86 46.12
C GLN A 436 -19.00 15.79 47.03
N SER A 437 -19.22 17.10 46.91
CA SER A 437 -19.12 18.14 47.98
C SER A 437 -19.18 19.51 47.27
N GLU A 438 -19.95 20.52 47.65
CA GLU A 438 -20.91 20.80 48.71
C GLU A 438 -21.83 21.88 48.10
N CYS A 439 -23.15 21.66 48.12
CA CYS A 439 -24.11 22.73 47.93
C CYS A 439 -24.86 22.87 49.26
N SER A 440 -24.39 23.77 50.11
CA SER A 440 -25.15 24.30 51.23
C SER A 440 -24.57 25.66 51.61
N ASP A 441 -24.93 26.67 50.84
CA ASP A 441 -24.94 28.05 51.32
C ASP A 441 -26.21 28.22 52.17
N ASN A 442 -26.01 28.57 53.44
CA ASN A 442 -26.91 29.41 54.23
C ASN A 442 -26.09 30.21 55.24
#